data_AF-A0A9X2C3D9-F1
#
_entry.id   AF-A0A9X2C3D9-F1
#
_cell.length_a   1.000
_cell.length_b   1.000
_cell.length_c   1.000
_cell.angle_alpha   90.00
_cell.angle_beta   90.00
_cell.angle_gamma   90.00
#
_symmetry.space_group_name_H-M   'P 1'
#
loop_
_entity.id
_entity.type
_entity.pdbx_description
1 polymer ?
#
loop_
_entity_poly.entity_id
_entity_poly.type
_entity_poly.pdbx_seq_one_letter_code
_entity_poly.pdbx_strand_id
1 'polypeptide(L)' 'MLEIRVAWLFGLHENEAGEPLGGGAWFPDTPENRHDLTIVVEEGNAVAGPGSHWLEERQA' A
#
# COMPACT_ATOMS: atom_id res chain seq x y z
N MET A 1 7.06 17.06 4.54
CA MET A 1 6.04 16.87 3.48
C MET A 1 5.26 15.60 3.81
N LEU A 2 3.96 15.52 3.56
CA LEU A 2 3.21 14.28 3.83
C LEU A 2 3.33 13.34 2.63
N GLU A 3 3.66 12.08 2.90
CA GLU A 3 3.70 11.01 1.90
C GLU A 3 2.82 9.85 2.32
N ILE A 4 2.28 9.15 1.33
CA ILE A 4 1.42 7.97 1.48
C ILE A 4 1.96 6.79 0.66
N ARG A 5 1.66 5.56 1.10
CA ARG A 5 1.84 4.34 0.31
C ARG A 5 0.75 3.33 0.61
N VAL A 6 0.56 2.37 -0.29
CA VAL A 6 -0.16 1.14 0.04
C VAL A 6 0.77 0.22 0.80
N ALA A 7 0.32 -0.27 1.94
CA ALA A 7 0.92 -1.33 2.72
C ALA A 7 -0.01 -2.55 2.76
N TRP A 8 0.55 -3.70 3.11
CA TRP A 8 -0.17 -4.96 3.18
C TRP A 8 0.41 -5.89 4.23
N LEU A 9 -0.34 -6.96 4.55
CA LEU A 9 0.10 -7.99 5.49
C LEU A 9 1.45 -8.58 5.06
N PHE A 10 2.40 -8.62 5.99
CA PHE A 10 3.74 -9.13 5.73
C PHE A 10 3.71 -10.58 5.19
N GLY A 11 4.39 -10.80 4.07
CA GLY A 11 4.40 -12.11 3.38
C GLY A 11 3.25 -12.32 2.38
N LEU A 12 2.38 -11.34 2.16
CA LEU A 12 1.37 -11.40 1.09
C LEU A 12 2.00 -11.24 -0.31
N HIS A 13 3.10 -10.48 -0.37
CA HIS A 13 3.89 -10.28 -1.58
C HIS A 13 5.37 -10.49 -1.28
N GLU A 14 6.10 -10.99 -2.27
CA GLU A 14 7.53 -11.23 -2.21
C GLU A 14 8.23 -10.48 -3.36
N ASN A 15 9.48 -10.09 -3.16
CA ASN A 15 10.32 -9.58 -4.24
C ASN A 15 10.86 -10.74 -5.11
N GLU A 16 11.64 -10.42 -6.15
CA GLU A 16 12.25 -11.43 -7.03
C GLU A 16 13.21 -12.40 -6.30
N ALA A 17 13.73 -12.01 -5.13
CA ALA A 17 14.58 -12.84 -4.29
C ALA A 17 13.78 -13.72 -3.30
N GLY A 18 12.44 -13.65 -3.32
CA GLY A 18 11.56 -14.38 -2.39
C GLY A 18 11.48 -13.74 -1.00
N GLU A 19 11.95 -12.50 -0.83
CA GLU A 19 11.88 -11.81 0.45
C GLU A 19 10.51 -11.13 0.60
N PRO A 20 9.83 -11.31 1.74
CA PRO A 20 8.52 -10.71 1.99
C PRO A 20 8.59 -9.18 2.00
N LEU A 21 7.65 -8.55 1.30
CA LEU A 21 7.44 -7.11 1.26
C LEU A 21 6.26 -6.73 2.16
N GLY A 22 6.27 -5.51 2.69
CA GLY A 22 5.20 -4.95 3.51
C GLY A 22 4.57 -3.68 2.96
N GLY A 23 4.89 -3.28 1.73
CA GLY A 23 4.31 -2.10 1.11
C GLY A 23 5.00 -1.67 -0.18
N GLY A 24 4.33 -0.81 -0.92
CA GLY A 24 4.79 -0.24 -2.18
C GLY A 24 5.70 0.98 -1.99
N ALA A 25 5.89 1.70 -3.09
CA ALA A 25 6.60 2.97 -3.10
C ALA A 25 5.83 4.06 -2.33
N TRP A 26 6.58 5.02 -1.80
CA TRP A 26 6.02 6.23 -1.20
C TRP A 26 5.75 7.29 -2.28
N PHE A 27 4.61 7.96 -2.16
CA PHE A 27 4.18 9.04 -3.03
C PHE A 27 3.81 10.27 -2.19
N PRO A 28 3.94 11.49 -2.72
CA PRO A 28 3.39 12.68 -2.05
C PRO A 28 1.88 12.52 -1.82
N ASP A 29 1.37 12.98 -0.68
CA ASP A 29 -0.06 12.96 -0.40
C ASP A 29 -0.79 14.09 -1.13
N THR A 30 -1.12 13.84 -2.40
CA THR A 30 -2.01 14.68 -3.21
C THR A 30 -3.39 14.02 -3.30
N PRO A 31 -4.47 14.79 -3.60
CA PRO A 31 -5.79 14.22 -3.78
C PRO A 31 -5.85 13.09 -4.82
N GLU A 32 -5.10 13.23 -5.91
CA GLU A 32 -5.01 12.24 -6.99
C GLU A 32 -4.34 10.96 -6.50
N ASN A 33 -3.16 11.06 -5.87
CA ASN A 33 -2.46 9.89 -5.35
C ASN A 33 -3.28 9.17 -4.28
N ARG A 34 -3.96 9.91 -3.40
CA ARG A 34 -4.81 9.32 -2.37
C ARG A 34 -6.00 8.59 -2.96
N HIS A 35 -6.63 9.15 -4.00
CA HIS A 35 -7.70 8.47 -4.72
C HIS A 35 -7.22 7.15 -5.34
N ASP A 36 -6.15 7.21 -6.13
CA ASP A 36 -5.61 6.05 -6.84
C ASP A 36 -5.16 4.94 -5.89
N LEU A 37 -4.43 5.29 -4.81
CA LEU A 37 -3.97 4.29 -3.84
C LEU A 37 -5.11 3.74 -2.98
N THR A 38 -6.21 4.48 -2.79
CA THR A 38 -7.42 3.95 -2.13
C THR A 38 -8.07 2.86 -2.97
N ILE A 39 -8.16 3.04 -4.30
CA ILE A 39 -8.66 2.00 -5.22
C ILE A 39 -7.80 0.74 -5.09
N VAL A 40 -6.47 0.88 -5.04
CA VAL A 40 -5.57 -0.27 -4.86
C VAL A 40 -5.81 -0.99 -3.52
N VAL A 41 -6.05 -0.24 -2.44
CA VAL A 41 -6.39 -0.82 -1.13
C VAL A 41 -7.73 -1.57 -1.18
N GLU A 42 -8.74 -1.00 -1.84
CA GLU A 42 -10.06 -1.63 -1.98
C GLU A 42 -9.98 -2.95 -2.76
N GLU A 43 -9.31 -2.93 -3.92
CA GLU A 43 -9.09 -4.12 -4.75
C GLU A 43 -8.24 -5.17 -4.02
N GLY A 44 -7.16 -4.75 -3.36
CA GLY A 44 -6.30 -5.64 -2.57
C GLY A 44 -7.09 -6.33 -1.44
N ASN A 45 -7.94 -5.59 -0.74
CA ASN A 45 -8.82 -6.15 0.29
C ASN A 45 -9.91 -7.06 -0.29
N ALA A 46 -10.43 -6.78 -1.48
CA ALA A 46 -11.40 -7.64 -2.15
C ALA A 46 -10.79 -9.01 -2.54
N VAL A 47 -9.51 -9.03 -2.94
CA VAL A 47 -8.80 -10.25 -3.38
C VAL A 47 -8.23 -11.04 -2.21
N ALA A 48 -7.50 -10.38 -1.30
CA ALA A 48 -6.76 -11.05 -0.22
C ALA A 48 -7.51 -11.08 1.12
N GLY A 49 -8.70 -10.48 1.17
CA GLY A 49 -9.57 -10.43 2.34
C GLY A 49 -9.50 -9.08 3.07
N PRO A 50 -10.56 -8.71 3.83
CA PRO A 50 -10.62 -7.42 4.51
C PRO A 50 -9.45 -7.20 5.48
N GLY A 51 -8.85 -6.00 5.43
CA GLY A 51 -7.72 -5.62 6.29
C GLY A 51 -6.36 -6.14 5.81
N SER A 52 -6.30 -6.80 4.66
CA SER A 52 -5.05 -7.23 4.05
C SER A 52 -4.21 -6.07 3.50
N HIS A 53 -4.85 -4.96 3.12
CA HIS A 53 -4.23 -3.76 2.58
C HIS A 53 -4.73 -2.49 3.28
N TRP A 54 -3.85 -1.49 3.45
CA TRP A 54 -4.18 -0.18 4.02
C TRP A 54 -3.26 0.92 3.48
N LEU A 55 -3.63 2.18 3.67
CA LEU A 55 -2.73 3.31 3.44
C LEU A 55 -1.89 3.57 4.69
N GLU A 56 -0.58 3.69 4.49
CA GLU A 56 0.34 4.24 5.49
C GLU A 56 0.69 5.68 5.15
N GLU A 57 0.95 6.48 6.18
CA GLU A 57 1.29 7.89 6.07
C GLU A 57 2.61 8.16 6.80
N ARG A 58 3.45 9.03 6.25
CA ARG A 58 4.68 9.50 6.93
C ARG A 58 4.97 10.97 6.66
N GLN A 59 5.69 11.59 7.60
CA GLN A 59 6.37 12.87 7.39
C GLN A 59 7.74 12.62 6.72
N ALA A 60 7.96 13.28 5.59
CA ALA A 60 9.23 13.36 4.85
C ALA A 60 9.97 14.69 5.10
#